data_AF-M4WZP6-F1
#
_entry.id   AF-M4WZP6-F1
#
_cell.length_a   1.000
_cell.length_b   1.000
_cell.length_c   1.000
_cell.angle_alpha   90.00
_cell.angle_beta   90.00
_cell.angle_gamma   90.00
#
_symmetry.space_group_name_H-M   'P 1'
#
loop_
_entity.id
_entity.type
_entity.pdbx_description
1 polymer ?
#
loop_
_entity_poly.entity_id
_entity_poly.type
_entity_poly.pdbx_seq_one_letter_code
_entity_poly.pdbx_strand_id
1 'polypeptide(L)'
;MSTAPQDNPFQTPAAILQDAPGVATGEPLYRLAAVGIATFFGTPVAGAWVIAQNLKRLGRPEQIRKTWLTGIGVLLLAFVIAWFLPGSFPAAPINIVTLLAMQQYAKQNIGEELDRHAAAGGAFHSNWRAFGVSLLILLAVLAALFGLSLVVAYLLGVNA
;
A
#
# COMPACT_ATOMS: atom_id res chain seq x y z
N MET A 1 -18.54 -40.64 50.96
CA MET A 1 -18.07 -40.28 49.60
C MET A 1 -17.51 -38.87 49.68
N SER A 2 -16.19 -38.73 49.84
CA SER A 2 -15.52 -37.44 49.99
C SER A 2 -15.08 -36.93 48.62
N THR A 3 -15.69 -35.84 48.14
CA THR A 3 -15.24 -35.11 46.95
C THR A 3 -14.24 -34.03 47.38
N ALA A 4 -13.01 -34.44 47.70
CA ALA A 4 -11.93 -33.47 47.87
C ALA A 4 -11.44 -33.04 46.47
N PRO A 5 -11.27 -31.74 46.20
CA PRO A 5 -10.68 -31.27 44.95
C PRO A 5 -9.27 -31.85 44.82
N GLN A 6 -9.00 -32.55 43.72
CA GLN A 6 -7.68 -33.09 43.41
C GLN A 6 -6.73 -31.92 43.12
N ASP A 7 -5.89 -31.57 44.09
CA ASP A 7 -4.86 -30.54 43.96
C ASP A 7 -3.84 -30.99 42.90
N ASN A 8 -3.92 -30.39 41.71
CA ASN A 8 -3.07 -30.77 40.57
C ASN A 8 -1.82 -29.87 40.56
N PRO A 9 -0.65 -30.37 41.00
CA PRO A 9 0.58 -29.56 41.09
C PRO A 9 1.13 -29.12 39.74
N PHE A 10 0.57 -29.61 38.62
CA PHE A 10 0.89 -29.20 37.26
C PHE A 10 -0.19 -28.33 36.61
N GLN A 11 -1.24 -27.90 37.33
CA GLN A 11 -2.10 -26.85 36.82
C GLN A 11 -1.28 -25.57 36.70
N THR A 12 -1.10 -25.11 35.46
CA THR A 12 -0.59 -23.78 35.22
C THR A 12 -1.52 -22.78 35.92
N PRO A 13 -0.99 -21.77 36.64
CA PRO A 13 -1.81 -20.71 37.16
C PRO A 13 -2.71 -20.20 36.05
N ALA A 14 -4.01 -20.10 36.32
CA ALA A 14 -4.94 -19.50 35.37
C ALA A 14 -4.50 -18.04 35.16
N ALA A 15 -3.63 -17.83 34.17
CA ALA A 15 -3.26 -16.52 33.73
C ALA A 15 -4.53 -15.93 33.15
N ILE A 16 -5.15 -15.02 33.90
CA ILE A 16 -6.15 -14.13 33.34
C ILE A 16 -5.43 -13.45 32.17
N LEU A 17 -5.84 -13.78 30.95
CA LEU A 17 -5.50 -12.95 29.80
C LEU A 17 -6.10 -11.60 30.15
N GLN A 18 -5.28 -10.69 30.70
CA GLN A 18 -5.64 -9.29 30.71
C GLN A 18 -5.80 -8.96 29.24
N ASP A 19 -7.07 -8.91 28.80
CA ASP A 19 -7.41 -8.23 27.57
C ASP A 19 -6.73 -6.88 27.69
N ALA A 20 -5.65 -6.71 26.91
CA ALA A 20 -4.86 -5.51 26.95
C ALA A 20 -5.83 -4.33 26.83
N PRO A 21 -5.75 -3.32 27.71
CA PRO A 21 -6.70 -2.23 27.69
C PRO A 21 -6.70 -1.60 26.30
N GLY A 22 -7.79 -1.79 25.55
CA GLY A 22 -7.99 -1.22 24.23
C GLY A 22 -7.41 -2.00 23.05
N VAL A 23 -7.68 -3.30 22.91
CA VAL A 23 -7.53 -3.95 21.58
C VAL A 23 -8.50 -3.25 20.61
N ALA A 24 -8.00 -2.28 19.84
CA ALA A 24 -8.74 -1.68 18.75
C ALA A 24 -9.26 -2.79 17.83
N THR A 25 -10.56 -3.01 17.86
CA THR A 25 -11.27 -3.98 17.04
C THR A 25 -11.34 -3.43 15.61
N GLY A 26 -10.40 -3.86 14.76
CA GLY A 26 -10.36 -3.46 13.36
C GLY A 26 -9.31 -4.22 12.55
N GLU A 27 -9.53 -4.37 11.24
CA GLU A 27 -8.52 -4.94 10.36
C GLU A 27 -7.23 -4.10 10.38
N PRO A 28 -6.03 -4.72 10.31
CA PRO A 28 -4.79 -3.97 10.25
C PRO A 28 -4.71 -3.02 9.05
N LEU A 29 -4.34 -1.77 9.30
CA LEU A 29 -4.15 -0.77 8.26
C LEU A 29 -2.69 -0.71 7.78
N TYR A 30 -2.46 -0.15 6.61
CA TYR A 30 -1.12 0.22 6.16
C TYR A 30 -0.76 1.62 6.67
N ARG A 31 0.51 1.81 7.05
CA ARG A 31 1.05 3.12 7.48
C ARG A 31 1.18 4.07 6.29
N LEU A 32 1.26 5.37 6.57
CA LEU A 32 1.60 6.37 5.54
C LEU A 32 2.95 6.08 4.87
N ALA A 33 3.94 5.60 5.63
CA ALA A 33 5.24 5.17 5.12
C ALA A 33 5.12 4.02 4.09
N ALA A 34 4.14 3.12 4.25
CA ALA A 34 3.92 2.03 3.31
C ALA A 34 3.48 2.53 1.93
N VAL A 35 2.73 3.64 1.86
CA VAL A 35 2.40 4.30 0.59
C VAL A 35 3.68 4.80 -0.08
N GLY A 36 4.55 5.48 0.65
CA GLY A 36 5.81 5.99 0.11
C GLY A 36 6.73 4.87 -0.39
N ILE A 37 6.89 3.81 0.40
CA ILE A 37 7.66 2.62 0.00
C ILE A 37 7.08 2.01 -1.27
N ALA A 38 5.76 1.83 -1.34
CA ALA A 38 5.12 1.24 -2.50
C ALA A 38 5.25 2.13 -3.75
N THR A 39 5.15 3.45 -3.61
CA THR A 39 5.33 4.37 -4.74
C THR A 39 6.76 4.38 -5.26
N PHE A 40 7.75 4.38 -4.35
CA PHE A 40 9.16 4.47 -4.72
C PHE A 40 9.68 3.19 -5.39
N PHE A 41 9.36 2.02 -4.83
CA PHE A 41 9.85 0.73 -5.35
C PHE A 41 8.92 0.09 -6.38
N GLY A 42 7.64 0.47 -6.38
CA GLY A 42 6.67 0.02 -7.34
C GLY A 42 6.49 1.06 -8.43
N THR A 43 5.44 1.85 -8.28
CA THR A 43 5.02 2.99 -9.11
C THR A 43 3.95 3.77 -8.33
N PRO A 44 3.50 4.96 -8.77
CA PRO A 44 2.31 5.61 -8.21
C PRO A 44 1.07 4.70 -8.14
N VAL A 45 0.95 3.73 -9.06
CA VAL A 45 -0.11 2.71 -9.05
C VAL A 45 0.00 1.78 -7.84
N ALA A 46 1.21 1.39 -7.43
CA ALA A 46 1.42 0.61 -6.21
C ALA A 46 1.08 1.42 -4.94
N GLY A 47 1.41 2.71 -4.91
CA GLY A 47 0.96 3.62 -3.84
C GLY A 47 -0.57 3.70 -3.76
N ALA A 48 -1.23 3.83 -4.92
CA ALA A 48 -2.69 3.84 -5.00
C ALA A 48 -3.31 2.52 -4.50
N TRP A 49 -2.68 1.37 -4.77
CA TRP A 49 -3.12 0.09 -4.21
C TRP A 49 -3.10 0.11 -2.68
N VAL A 50 -2.03 0.61 -2.04
CA VAL A 50 -1.93 0.69 -0.57
C VAL A 50 -3.05 1.57 0.00
N ILE A 51 -3.29 2.73 -0.62
CA ILE A 51 -4.36 3.65 -0.20
C ILE A 51 -5.74 2.99 -0.37
N ALA A 52 -5.97 2.29 -1.49
CA ALA A 52 -7.21 1.59 -1.77
C ALA A 52 -7.50 0.48 -0.75
N GLN A 53 -6.47 -0.26 -0.30
CA GLN A 53 -6.64 -1.26 0.76
C GLN A 53 -7.05 -0.63 2.09
N ASN A 54 -6.49 0.54 2.43
CA ASN A 54 -6.91 1.27 3.62
C ASN A 54 -8.34 1.79 3.49
N LEU A 55 -8.69 2.41 2.35
CA LEU A 55 -10.06 2.89 2.10
C LEU A 55 -11.09 1.76 2.21
N LYS A 56 -10.77 0.56 1.70
CA LYS A 56 -11.63 -0.62 1.85
C LYS A 56 -11.88 -0.97 3.33
N ARG A 57 -10.83 -0.97 4.15
CA ARG A 57 -10.90 -1.30 5.58
C ARG A 57 -11.53 -0.21 6.44
N LEU A 58 -11.42 1.03 5.99
CA LEU A 58 -12.07 2.19 6.60
C LEU A 58 -13.55 2.30 6.18
N GLY A 59 -14.10 1.34 5.42
CA GLY A 59 -15.50 1.35 5.00
C GLY A 59 -15.83 2.42 3.95
N ARG A 60 -14.84 2.88 3.17
CA ARG A 60 -14.95 3.94 2.15
C ARG A 60 -14.70 3.41 0.72
N PRO A 61 -15.39 2.35 0.25
CA PRO A 61 -15.13 1.73 -1.05
C PRO A 61 -15.41 2.66 -2.25
N GLU A 62 -16.29 3.64 -2.09
CA GLU A 62 -16.64 4.62 -3.11
C GLU A 62 -15.44 5.47 -3.58
N GLN A 63 -14.40 5.59 -2.75
CA GLN A 63 -13.20 6.38 -3.05
C GLN A 63 -12.08 5.56 -3.69
N ILE A 64 -12.23 4.22 -3.75
CA ILE A 64 -11.22 3.33 -4.32
C ILE A 64 -11.01 3.63 -5.80
N ARG A 65 -12.09 3.82 -6.58
CA ARG A 65 -11.99 4.11 -8.02
C ARG A 65 -11.20 5.40 -8.27
N LYS A 66 -11.50 6.47 -7.54
CA LYS A 66 -10.78 7.75 -7.63
C LYS A 66 -9.30 7.60 -7.31
N THR A 67 -8.98 6.77 -6.31
CA THR A 67 -7.60 6.48 -5.90
C THR A 67 -6.81 5.76 -7.00
N TRP A 68 -7.40 4.75 -7.64
CA TRP A 68 -6.78 4.09 -8.80
C TRP A 68 -6.57 5.05 -9.97
N LEU A 69 -7.59 5.84 -10.32
CA LEU A 69 -7.48 6.85 -11.36
C LEU A 69 -6.38 7.87 -11.07
N THR A 70 -6.21 8.26 -9.81
CA THR A 70 -5.13 9.16 -9.38
C THR A 70 -3.77 8.51 -9.58
N GLY A 71 -3.58 7.27 -9.11
CA GLY A 71 -2.31 6.54 -9.28
C GLY A 71 -1.91 6.34 -10.74
N ILE A 72 -2.87 5.94 -11.59
CA ILE A 72 -2.67 5.78 -13.03
C ILE A 72 -2.40 7.15 -13.68
N GLY A 73 -3.17 8.17 -13.32
CA GLY A 73 -3.00 9.53 -13.83
C GLY A 73 -1.63 10.12 -13.52
N VAL A 74 -1.13 9.95 -12.29
CA VAL A 74 0.23 10.38 -11.90
C VAL A 74 1.30 9.63 -12.69
N LEU A 75 1.13 8.32 -12.91
CA LEU A 75 2.06 7.53 -13.73
C LEU A 75 2.09 8.02 -15.19
N LEU A 76 0.92 8.22 -15.81
CA LEU A 76 0.83 8.73 -17.18
C LEU A 76 1.39 10.15 -17.30
N LEU A 77 1.10 11.02 -16.33
CA LEU A 77 1.63 12.37 -16.29
C LEU A 77 3.17 12.36 -16.20
N ALA A 78 3.75 11.45 -15.40
CA ALA A 78 5.19 11.29 -15.32
C ALA A 78 5.81 10.91 -16.68
N PHE A 79 5.16 10.01 -17.44
CA PHE A 79 5.59 9.67 -18.81
C PHE A 79 5.46 10.84 -19.78
N VAL A 80 4.36 11.59 -19.72
CA VAL A 80 4.19 12.80 -20.55
C VAL A 80 5.28 13.81 -20.26
N ILE A 81 5.56 14.09 -18.99
CA ILE A 81 6.64 15.00 -18.58
C ILE A 81 7.99 14.49 -19.08
N ALA A 82 8.28 13.20 -18.90
CA ALA A 82 9.53 12.58 -19.36
C ALA A 82 9.72 12.71 -20.88
N TRP A 83 8.65 12.65 -21.67
CA TRP A 83 8.70 12.80 -23.12
C TRP A 83 9.19 14.17 -23.59
N PHE A 84 8.92 15.24 -22.83
CA PHE A 84 9.37 16.59 -23.16
C PHE A 84 10.76 16.92 -22.61
N LEU A 85 11.36 16.04 -21.80
CA LEU A 85 12.66 16.27 -21.18
C LEU A 85 13.80 15.79 -22.09
N PRO A 86 14.95 16.49 -22.10
CA PRO A 86 16.14 16.03 -22.81
C PRO A 86 16.60 14.65 -22.29
N GLY A 87 17.17 13.81 -23.15
CA GLY A 87 17.67 12.49 -22.75
C GLY A 87 18.79 12.52 -21.69
N SER A 88 19.43 13.66 -21.46
CA SER A 88 20.41 13.88 -20.39
C SER A 88 19.79 14.25 -19.04
N PHE A 89 18.48 14.49 -18.98
CA PHE A 89 17.81 14.87 -17.75
C PHE A 89 17.70 13.66 -16.81
N PRO A 90 18.12 13.77 -15.55
CA PRO A 90 18.06 12.65 -14.61
C PRO A 90 16.61 12.29 -14.29
N ALA A 91 16.30 11.00 -14.19
CA ALA A 91 14.94 10.54 -13.83
C ALA A 91 14.58 10.77 -12.34
N ALA A 92 15.59 10.95 -11.47
CA ALA A 92 15.41 11.03 -10.02
C ALA A 92 14.41 12.11 -9.56
N PRO A 93 14.41 13.36 -10.10
CA PRO A 93 13.43 14.38 -9.72
C PRO A 93 11.98 13.96 -10.02
N ILE A 94 11.73 13.26 -11.13
CA ILE A 94 10.39 12.77 -11.49
C ILE A 94 9.92 11.74 -10.45
N ASN A 95 10.81 10.82 -10.06
CA ASN A 95 10.52 9.83 -9.03
C ASN A 95 10.26 10.47 -7.66
N ILE A 96 11.00 11.51 -7.29
CA ILE A 96 10.79 12.24 -6.03
C ILE A 96 9.44 12.97 -6.05
N VAL A 97 9.12 13.69 -7.13
CA VAL A 97 7.85 14.41 -7.26
C VAL A 97 6.66 13.46 -7.20
N THR A 98 6.72 12.33 -7.91
CA THR A 98 5.65 11.33 -7.91
C THR A 98 5.48 10.66 -6.54
N LEU A 99 6.57 10.38 -5.83
CA LEU A 99 6.57 9.91 -4.45
C LEU A 99 5.85 10.90 -3.53
N LEU A 100 6.27 12.17 -3.56
CA LEU A 100 5.67 13.23 -2.73
C LEU A 100 4.20 13.46 -3.06
N ALA A 101 3.83 13.42 -4.34
CA ALA A 101 2.44 13.55 -4.78
C ALA A 101 1.55 12.45 -4.19
N MET A 102 1.98 11.19 -4.25
CA MET A 102 1.21 10.08 -3.69
C MET A 102 1.19 10.09 -2.16
N GLN A 103 2.29 10.47 -1.52
CA GLN A 103 2.37 10.58 -0.07
C GLN A 103 1.47 11.71 0.46
N GLN A 104 1.43 12.85 -0.22
CA GLN A 104 0.54 13.96 0.10
C GLN A 104 -0.93 13.58 -0.16
N TYR A 105 -1.22 12.91 -1.28
CA TYR A 105 -2.57 12.40 -1.57
C TYR A 105 -3.04 11.43 -0.48
N ALA A 106 -2.18 10.51 -0.02
CA ALA A 106 -2.52 9.63 1.09
C ALA A 106 -2.78 10.39 2.39
N LYS A 107 -1.92 11.36 2.74
CA LYS A 107 -2.09 12.18 3.94
C LYS A 107 -3.43 12.91 3.95
N GLN A 108 -3.85 13.45 2.80
CA GLN A 108 -5.12 14.17 2.66
C GLN A 108 -6.36 13.26 2.74
N ASN A 109 -6.28 12.02 2.27
CA ASN A 109 -7.48 11.17 2.13
C ASN A 109 -7.68 10.19 3.28
N ILE A 110 -6.59 9.73 3.91
CA ILE A 110 -6.63 8.71 4.97
C ILE A 110 -5.77 9.06 6.20
N GLY A 111 -5.05 10.19 6.20
CA GLY A 111 -4.06 10.50 7.24
C GLY A 111 -4.68 10.62 8.64
N GLU A 112 -5.79 11.34 8.75
CA GLU A 112 -6.47 11.54 10.03
C GLU A 112 -7.00 10.23 10.61
N GLU A 113 -7.54 9.34 9.76
CA GLU A 113 -7.99 8.02 10.21
C GLU A 113 -6.82 7.13 10.65
N LEU A 114 -5.66 7.21 9.99
CA LEU A 114 -4.47 6.48 10.44
C LEU A 114 -3.98 6.97 11.81
N ASP A 115 -4.05 8.28 12.06
CA ASP A 115 -3.67 8.86 13.36
C ASP A 115 -4.65 8.43 14.46
N ARG A 116 -5.97 8.45 14.18
CA ARG A 116 -7.00 7.94 15.10
C ARG A 116 -6.82 6.44 15.37
N HIS A 117 -6.55 5.64 14.32
CA HIS A 117 -6.29 4.20 14.45
C HIS A 117 -5.07 3.93 15.32
N ALA A 118 -3.99 4.69 15.12
CA ALA A 118 -2.79 4.57 15.95
C ALA A 118 -3.04 4.97 17.40
N ALA A 119 -3.76 6.08 17.64
CA ALA A 119 -4.12 6.55 18.99
C ALA A 119 -5.01 5.56 19.74
N ALA A 120 -5.85 4.81 19.03
CA ALA A 120 -6.67 3.74 19.58
C ALA A 120 -5.91 2.41 19.83
N GLY A 121 -4.60 2.34 19.54
CA GLY A 121 -3.83 1.09 19.67
C GLY A 121 -4.02 0.12 18.50
N GLY A 122 -4.51 0.60 17.36
CA GLY A 122 -4.78 -0.18 16.16
C GLY A 122 -3.54 -0.83 15.55
N ALA A 123 -3.70 -2.08 15.09
CA ALA A 123 -2.65 -2.84 14.44
C ALA A 123 -2.32 -2.31 13.04
N PHE A 124 -1.05 -2.40 12.64
CA PHE A 124 -0.59 -2.04 11.29
C PHE A 124 0.10 -3.22 10.60
N HIS A 125 -0.08 -3.32 9.29
CA HIS A 125 0.73 -4.22 8.47
C HIS A 125 2.19 -3.76 8.42
N SER A 126 3.10 -4.74 8.31
CA SER A 126 4.53 -4.49 8.11
C SER A 126 4.81 -3.79 6.78
N ASN A 127 5.77 -2.85 6.80
CA ASN A 127 6.25 -2.19 5.59
C ASN A 127 6.88 -3.17 4.59
N TRP A 128 7.43 -4.30 5.04
CA TRP A 128 7.94 -5.36 4.16
C TRP A 128 6.87 -5.96 3.26
N ARG A 129 5.63 -6.06 3.76
CA ARG A 129 4.50 -6.52 2.96
C ARG A 129 4.20 -5.52 1.84
N ALA A 130 4.21 -4.23 2.15
CA ALA A 130 3.99 -3.18 1.15
C ALA A 130 5.11 -3.17 0.09
N PHE A 131 6.36 -3.33 0.51
CA PHE A 131 7.50 -3.49 -0.39
C PHE A 131 7.30 -4.69 -1.33
N GLY A 132 7.03 -5.89 -0.81
CA GLY A 132 6.83 -7.09 -1.62
C GLY A 132 5.68 -6.95 -2.63
N VAL A 133 4.53 -6.40 -2.22
CA VAL A 133 3.41 -6.16 -3.13
C VAL A 133 3.76 -5.12 -4.19
N SER A 134 4.53 -4.08 -3.83
CA SER A 134 4.93 -3.06 -4.79
C SER A 134 5.80 -3.62 -5.92
N LEU A 135 6.64 -4.61 -5.64
CA LEU A 135 7.42 -5.31 -6.66
C LEU A 135 6.53 -6.14 -7.59
N LEU A 136 5.49 -6.79 -7.08
CA LEU A 136 4.53 -7.51 -7.92
C LEU A 136 3.76 -6.56 -8.85
N ILE A 137 3.35 -5.40 -8.33
CA ILE A 137 2.69 -4.37 -9.13
C ILE A 137 3.65 -3.80 -10.17
N LEU A 138 4.92 -3.56 -9.82
CA LEU A 138 5.94 -3.14 -10.78
C LEU A 138 6.06 -4.16 -11.92
N LEU A 139 6.18 -5.45 -11.60
CA LEU A 139 6.24 -6.50 -12.61
C LEU A 139 5.01 -6.50 -13.52
N ALA A 140 3.81 -6.31 -12.96
CA ALA A 140 2.59 -6.21 -13.76
C ALA A 140 2.60 -4.97 -14.69
N VAL A 141 3.08 -3.82 -14.21
CA VAL A 141 3.22 -2.61 -15.02
C VAL A 141 4.25 -2.80 -16.14
N LEU A 142 5.41 -3.38 -15.83
CA LEU A 142 6.45 -3.67 -16.82
C LEU A 142 5.95 -4.65 -17.89
N ALA A 143 5.24 -5.71 -17.48
CA ALA A 143 4.62 -6.65 -18.41
C ALA A 143 3.59 -5.98 -19.31
N ALA A 144 2.76 -5.08 -18.75
CA ALA A 144 1.78 -4.33 -19.53
C ALA A 144 2.43 -3.38 -20.54
N LEU A 145 3.48 -2.66 -20.14
CA LEU A 145 4.24 -1.78 -21.03
C LEU A 145 4.97 -2.57 -22.13
N PHE A 146 5.56 -3.71 -21.78
CA PHE A 146 6.21 -4.59 -22.74
C PHE A 146 5.19 -5.14 -23.75
N GLY A 147 4.06 -5.68 -23.28
CA GLY A 147 2.99 -6.16 -24.15
C GLY A 147 2.45 -5.05 -25.08
N LEU A 148 2.24 -3.84 -24.55
CA LEU A 148 1.86 -2.68 -25.34
C LEU A 148 2.90 -2.36 -26.42
N SER A 149 4.19 -2.41 -26.08
CA SER A 149 5.27 -2.16 -27.04
C SER A 149 5.29 -3.16 -28.19
N LEU A 150 5.01 -4.44 -27.92
CA LEU A 150 4.91 -5.49 -28.94
C LEU A 150 3.72 -5.27 -29.87
N VAL A 151 2.55 -4.91 -29.30
CA VAL A 151 1.36 -4.58 -30.09
C VAL A 151 1.63 -3.39 -31.00
N VAL A 152 2.26 -2.33 -30.48
CA VAL A 152 2.61 -1.15 -31.28
C VAL A 152 3.63 -1.52 -32.38
N ALA A 153 4.68 -2.28 -32.06
CA ALA A 153 5.67 -2.72 -33.05
C ALA A 153 5.04 -3.54 -34.19
N TYR A 154 4.15 -4.48 -33.83
CA TYR A 154 3.41 -5.29 -34.80
C TYR A 154 2.53 -4.42 -35.72
N LEU A 155 1.77 -3.47 -35.14
CA LEU A 155 0.93 -2.56 -35.92
C LEU A 155 1.72 -1.62 -36.83
N LEU A 156 2.95 -1.27 -36.46
CA LEU A 156 3.85 -0.43 -37.25
C LEU A 156 4.69 -1.23 -38.27
N GLY A 157 4.52 -2.56 -38.34
CA GLY A 157 5.27 -3.41 -39.26
C GLY A 157 6.77 -3.50 -38.93
N VAL A 158 7.15 -3.22 -37.68
CA VAL A 158 8.52 -3.37 -37.21
C VAL A 158 8.74 -4.87 -36.92
N ASN A 159 9.45 -5.55 -37.81
CA ASN A 159 9.89 -6.93 -37.55
C ASN A 159 11.01 -6.89 -36.50
N ALA A 160 10.74 -7.45 -35.32
CA ALA A 160 11.70 -7.57 -34.22
C ALA A 160 12.76 -8.64 -34.49
#